data_AF-A0A9E3R9V3-F1
#
_entry.id   AF-A0A9E3R9V3-F1
#
_cell.length_a   1.000
_cell.length_b   1.000
_cell.length_c   1.000
_cell.angle_alpha   90.00
_cell.angle_beta   90.00
_cell.angle_gamma   90.00
#
_symmetry.space_group_name_H-M   'P 1'
#
loop_
_entity.id
_entity.type
_entity.pdbx_description
1 polymer ?
#
loop_
_entity_poly.entity_id
_entity_poly.type
_entity_poly.pdbx_seq_one_letter_code
_entity_poly.pdbx_strand_id
1 'polypeptide(L)'
;MRLASVLRRALVPLLLAAAACGTVETIKDLQSLVGALQERFGESVSVNLSNGRLLTLTFVNSRIADLPGEERTRIAREAAVFALARFPGAAAVDRVEVAFQSMRGGAGVTVSRTETPMSFRAAELRAAVDSLRAATDTTRATGAPASAMPAPAAPAPADSAPPGGGAAPPPAP
;
A
#
# COMPACT_ATOMS: atom_id res chain seq x y z
N MET A 1 -20.48 11.96 63.35
CA MET A 1 -21.06 12.00 61.98
C MET A 1 -20.12 12.72 61.00
N ARG A 2 -18.96 12.19 60.57
CA ARG A 2 -18.16 12.72 59.43
C ARG A 2 -17.13 11.70 58.88
N LEU A 3 -17.56 10.47 58.55
CA LEU A 3 -16.63 9.43 58.05
C LEU A 3 -17.06 8.73 56.74
N ALA A 4 -18.21 9.08 56.16
CA ALA A 4 -18.75 8.36 54.99
C ALA A 4 -18.36 8.93 53.61
N SER A 5 -17.61 10.03 53.53
CA SER A 5 -17.52 10.82 52.29
C SER A 5 -16.22 10.68 51.48
N VAL A 6 -15.20 9.98 51.98
CA VAL A 6 -13.85 9.97 51.37
C VAL A 6 -13.61 8.76 50.46
N LEU A 7 -14.37 7.67 50.61
CA LEU A 7 -14.09 6.42 49.88
C LEU A 7 -14.59 6.37 48.42
N ARG A 8 -15.40 7.33 47.96
CA ARG A 8 -15.97 7.32 46.59
C ARG A 8 -15.07 7.92 45.51
N ARG A 9 -13.94 8.55 45.85
CA ARG A 9 -13.08 9.26 44.87
C ARG A 9 -11.88 8.46 44.34
N ALA A 10 -11.68 7.23 44.80
CA ALA A 10 -10.51 6.42 44.40
C ALA A 10 -10.79 5.40 43.27
N LEU A 11 -12.04 5.27 42.81
CA LEU A 11 -12.44 4.18 41.89
C LEU A 11 -12.57 4.59 40.41
N VAL A 12 -12.34 5.87 40.09
CA VAL A 12 -12.45 6.38 38.70
C VAL A 12 -11.17 6.23 37.85
N PRO A 13 -9.92 6.25 38.36
CA PRO A 13 -8.76 6.25 37.47
C PRO A 13 -8.41 4.87 36.87
N LEU A 14 -8.96 3.76 37.38
CA LEU A 14 -8.58 2.41 36.91
C LEU A 14 -9.30 1.96 35.61
N LEU A 15 -10.46 2.55 35.31
CA LEU A 15 -11.22 2.21 34.08
C LEU A 15 -10.68 2.88 32.81
N LEU A 16 -9.76 3.85 32.94
CA LEU A 16 -9.16 4.52 31.77
C LEU A 16 -7.99 3.74 31.14
N ALA A 17 -7.39 2.78 31.84
CA ALA A 17 -6.21 2.06 31.34
C ALA A 17 -6.53 1.00 30.27
N ALA A 18 -7.74 0.42 30.31
CA ALA A 18 -8.12 -0.65 29.37
C ALA A 18 -8.53 -0.13 27.98
N ALA A 19 -8.91 1.15 27.85
CA ALA A 19 -9.30 1.74 26.57
C ALA A 19 -8.10 2.22 25.72
N ALA A 20 -6.88 2.26 26.30
CA ALA A 20 -5.69 2.76 25.62
C ALA A 20 -4.92 1.68 24.83
N CYS A 21 -5.23 0.38 25.00
CA CYS A 21 -4.46 -0.68 24.33
C CYS A 21 -4.77 -0.84 22.83
N GLY A 22 -5.94 -0.40 22.34
CA GLY A 22 -6.31 -0.55 20.93
C GLY A 22 -5.60 0.41 19.95
N THR A 23 -5.08 1.54 20.44
CA THR A 23 -4.50 2.58 19.58
C THR A 23 -3.08 2.26 19.12
N VAL A 24 -2.32 1.51 19.92
CA VAL A 24 -0.90 1.21 19.65
C VAL A 24 -0.76 0.24 18.46
N GLU A 25 -1.62 -0.77 18.38
CA GLU A 25 -1.61 -1.75 17.28
C GLU A 25 -1.93 -1.09 15.94
N THR A 26 -2.92 -0.19 15.94
CA THR A 26 -3.32 0.55 14.74
C THR A 26 -2.16 1.35 14.15
N ILE A 27 -1.35 2.01 14.99
CA ILE A 27 -0.20 2.80 14.52
C ILE A 27 0.84 1.90 13.85
N LYS A 28 1.13 0.74 14.44
CA LYS A 28 2.08 -0.23 13.88
C LYS A 28 1.58 -0.78 12.54
N ASP A 29 0.30 -1.09 12.44
CA ASP A 29 -0.33 -1.56 11.20
C ASP A 29 -0.27 -0.50 10.10
N LEU A 30 -0.51 0.77 10.44
CA LEU A 30 -0.37 1.88 9.48
C LEU A 30 1.08 2.05 9.00
N GLN A 31 2.07 1.94 9.89
CA GLN A 31 3.48 1.99 9.49
C GLN A 31 3.87 0.82 8.59
N SER A 32 3.39 -0.40 8.90
CA SER A 32 3.61 -1.57 8.04
C SER A 32 2.96 -1.38 6.67
N LEU A 33 1.76 -0.80 6.62
CA LEU A 33 1.07 -0.49 5.39
C LEU A 33 1.82 0.55 4.55
N VAL A 34 2.35 1.60 5.18
CA VAL A 34 3.21 2.59 4.50
C VAL A 34 4.41 1.91 3.85
N GLY A 35 5.12 1.04 4.58
CA GLY A 35 6.28 0.31 4.04
C GLY A 35 5.90 -0.56 2.84
N ALA A 36 4.79 -1.30 2.93
CA ALA A 36 4.31 -2.14 1.83
C ALA A 36 3.89 -1.32 0.59
N LEU A 37 3.28 -0.15 0.79
CA LEU A 37 2.92 0.76 -0.31
C LEU A 37 4.17 1.36 -0.96
N GLN A 38 5.15 1.78 -0.17
CA GLN A 38 6.41 2.31 -0.68
C GLN A 38 7.19 1.25 -1.48
N GLU A 39 7.25 0.01 -0.98
CA GLU A 39 7.87 -1.11 -1.68
C GLU A 39 7.16 -1.43 -3.00
N ARG A 40 5.81 -1.44 -3.00
CA ARG A 40 5.02 -1.80 -4.18
C ARG A 40 5.06 -0.73 -5.28
N PHE A 41 4.99 0.55 -4.91
CA PHE A 41 4.85 1.66 -5.87
C PHE A 41 6.17 2.39 -6.12
N GLY A 42 7.18 2.22 -5.27
CA GLY A 42 8.48 2.90 -5.38
C GLY A 42 8.41 4.40 -5.08
N GLU A 43 7.37 4.84 -4.37
CA GLU A 43 7.03 6.25 -4.17
C GLU A 43 6.85 6.59 -2.69
N SER A 44 7.09 7.85 -2.32
CA SER A 44 6.85 8.30 -0.95
C SER A 44 5.36 8.41 -0.66
N VAL A 45 4.85 7.55 0.20
CA VAL A 45 3.43 7.52 0.60
C VAL A 45 3.28 7.86 2.07
N SER A 46 2.33 8.74 2.37
CA SER A 46 1.81 9.01 3.71
C SER A 46 0.42 8.39 3.84
N VAL A 47 0.14 7.74 4.96
CA VAL A 47 -1.16 7.14 5.24
C VAL A 47 -1.72 7.74 6.52
N ASN A 48 -2.98 8.16 6.48
CA ASN A 48 -3.72 8.69 7.62
C ASN A 48 -5.05 7.97 7.77
N LEU A 49 -5.45 7.66 9.00
CA LEU A 49 -6.74 7.07 9.32
C LEU A 49 -7.55 8.05 10.17
N SER A 50 -8.59 8.63 9.58
CA SER A 50 -9.47 9.58 10.25
C SER A 50 -10.73 8.90 10.77
N ASN A 51 -11.02 9.09 12.06
CA ASN A 51 -12.21 8.54 12.74
C ASN A 51 -12.37 7.01 12.64
N GLY A 52 -11.30 6.28 12.32
CA GLY A 52 -11.32 4.83 12.08
C GLY A 52 -12.08 4.39 10.81
N ARG A 53 -12.58 5.34 10.00
CA ARG A 53 -13.50 5.07 8.86
C ARG A 53 -13.02 5.61 7.52
N LEU A 54 -12.18 6.64 7.52
CA LEU A 54 -11.61 7.24 6.32
C LEU A 54 -10.10 6.98 6.28
N LEU A 55 -9.66 6.17 5.33
CA LEU A 55 -8.24 5.93 5.07
C LEU A 55 -7.77 6.85 3.94
N THR A 56 -6.87 7.77 4.23
CA THR A 56 -6.30 8.70 3.25
C THR A 56 -4.87 8.29 2.92
N LEU A 57 -4.58 8.05 1.65
CA LEU A 57 -3.26 7.79 1.09
C LEU A 57 -2.82 9.04 0.35
N THR A 58 -1.66 9.59 0.70
CA THR A 58 -1.09 10.76 0.02
C THR A 58 0.25 10.39 -0.58
N PHE A 59 0.35 10.44 -1.90
CA PHE A 59 1.60 10.28 -2.63
C PHE A 59 2.30 11.64 -2.70
N VAL A 60 3.49 11.73 -2.10
CA VAL A 60 4.25 12.99 -2.00
C VAL A 60 5.38 12.99 -3.01
N ASN A 61 5.42 14.00 -3.88
CA ASN A 61 6.40 14.15 -4.95
C ASN A 61 6.51 12.93 -5.88
N SER A 62 5.41 12.20 -6.03
CA SER A 62 5.37 11.01 -6.87
C SER A 62 5.24 11.36 -8.35
N ARG A 63 5.92 10.58 -9.19
CA ARG A 63 5.77 10.65 -10.66
C ARG A 63 4.36 10.29 -11.12
N ILE A 64 3.59 9.56 -10.29
CA ILE A 64 2.19 9.22 -10.53
C ILE A 64 1.33 10.49 -10.66
N ALA A 65 1.70 11.57 -9.95
CA ALA A 65 0.98 12.84 -10.02
C ALA A 65 1.02 13.46 -11.42
N ASP A 66 2.12 13.25 -12.17
CA ASP A 66 2.34 13.77 -13.52
C ASP A 66 1.69 12.91 -14.63
N LEU A 67 1.11 11.76 -14.27
CA LEU A 67 0.44 10.88 -15.24
C LEU A 67 -0.90 11.44 -15.72
N PRO A 68 -1.37 11.04 -16.93
CA PRO A 68 -2.70 11.37 -17.40
C PRO A 68 -3.80 10.93 -16.43
N GLY A 69 -4.91 11.66 -16.40
CA GLY A 69 -5.98 11.45 -15.42
C GLY A 69 -6.52 10.01 -15.36
N GLU A 70 -6.63 9.32 -16.50
CA GLU A 70 -7.09 7.93 -16.56
C GLU A 70 -6.08 6.96 -15.92
N GLU A 71 -4.81 7.06 -16.29
CA GLU A 71 -3.75 6.20 -15.78
C GLU A 71 -3.51 6.44 -14.28
N ARG A 72 -3.55 7.71 -13.87
CA ARG A 72 -3.50 8.11 -12.47
C ARG A 72 -4.69 7.55 -11.68
N THR A 73 -5.89 7.57 -12.24
CA THR A 73 -7.09 6.98 -11.60
C THR A 73 -6.98 5.47 -11.46
N ARG A 74 -6.44 4.79 -12.47
CA ARG A 74 -6.17 3.34 -12.41
C ARG A 74 -5.19 3.02 -11.27
N ILE A 75 -4.07 3.71 -11.19
CA ILE A 75 -3.06 3.51 -10.14
C ILE A 75 -3.62 3.85 -8.76
N ALA A 76 -4.39 4.94 -8.63
CA ALA A 76 -5.05 5.30 -7.38
C ALA A 76 -6.00 4.19 -6.90
N ARG A 77 -6.79 3.61 -7.82
CA ARG A 77 -7.67 2.47 -7.51
C ARG A 77 -6.86 1.25 -7.08
N GLU A 78 -5.78 0.91 -7.77
CA GLU A 78 -4.90 -0.19 -7.40
C GLU A 78 -4.28 -0.01 -6.02
N ALA A 79 -3.80 1.20 -5.70
CA ALA A 79 -3.28 1.54 -4.38
C ALA A 79 -4.35 1.40 -3.29
N ALA A 80 -5.57 1.85 -3.55
CA ALA A 80 -6.69 1.74 -2.62
C ALA A 80 -7.09 0.27 -2.37
N VAL A 81 -7.15 -0.55 -3.43
CA VAL A 81 -7.38 -2.00 -3.34
C VAL A 81 -6.29 -2.68 -2.52
N PHE A 82 -5.02 -2.39 -2.84
CA PHE A 82 -3.88 -2.96 -2.14
C PHE A 82 -3.88 -2.61 -0.65
N ALA A 83 -4.20 -1.35 -0.32
CA ALA A 83 -4.27 -0.90 1.06
C ALA A 83 -5.36 -1.60 1.86
N LEU A 84 -6.58 -1.75 1.31
CA LEU A 84 -7.64 -2.50 1.97
C LEU A 84 -7.32 -3.99 2.13
N ALA A 85 -6.61 -4.59 1.18
CA ALA A 85 -6.22 -5.99 1.26
C ALA A 85 -5.17 -6.25 2.35
N ARG A 86 -4.33 -5.26 2.67
CA ARG A 86 -3.21 -5.41 3.61
C ARG A 86 -3.49 -4.86 5.01
N PHE A 87 -4.41 -3.90 5.15
CA PHE A 87 -4.71 -3.26 6.42
C PHE A 87 -5.64 -4.14 7.29
N PRO A 88 -5.21 -4.59 8.49
CA PRO A 88 -6.04 -5.44 9.36
C PRO A 88 -7.35 -4.76 9.78
N GLY A 89 -7.32 -3.44 9.98
CA GLY A 89 -8.49 -2.62 10.31
C GLY A 89 -9.42 -2.32 9.12
N ALA A 90 -9.21 -2.94 7.95
CA ALA A 90 -9.97 -2.63 6.74
C ALA A 90 -11.48 -2.83 6.89
N ALA A 91 -11.95 -3.69 7.81
CA ALA A 91 -13.37 -3.90 8.05
C ALA A 91 -14.10 -2.66 8.58
N ALA A 92 -13.41 -1.80 9.35
CA ALA A 92 -13.96 -0.56 9.89
C ALA A 92 -13.89 0.62 8.91
N VAL A 93 -13.12 0.49 7.82
CA VAL A 93 -12.97 1.52 6.81
C VAL A 93 -14.19 1.55 5.90
N ASP A 94 -14.84 2.71 5.82
CA ASP A 94 -15.98 3.00 4.95
C ASP A 94 -15.51 3.56 3.60
N ARG A 95 -14.46 4.39 3.62
CA ARG A 95 -13.98 5.16 2.47
C ARG A 95 -12.45 5.21 2.43
N VAL A 96 -11.91 5.12 1.22
CA VAL A 96 -10.49 5.27 0.94
C VAL A 96 -10.29 6.45 0.00
N GLU A 97 -9.43 7.39 0.39
CA GLU A 97 -9.07 8.53 -0.44
C GLU A 97 -7.61 8.45 -0.85
N VAL A 98 -7.34 8.75 -2.11
CA VAL A 98 -5.99 8.80 -2.67
C VAL A 98 -5.74 10.21 -3.19
N ALA A 99 -4.77 10.88 -2.59
CA ALA A 99 -4.36 12.24 -2.94
C ALA A 99 -2.93 12.25 -3.47
N PHE A 100 -2.64 13.24 -4.30
CA PHE A 100 -1.31 13.51 -4.83
C PHE A 100 -0.88 14.89 -4.33
N GLN A 101 0.29 14.95 -3.70
CA GLN A 101 0.86 16.19 -3.20
C GLN A 101 2.20 16.43 -3.89
N SER A 102 2.35 17.59 -4.51
CA SER A 102 3.64 18.06 -5.04
C SER A 102 4.15 19.20 -4.17
N MET A 103 5.42 19.11 -3.79
CA MET A 103 6.15 20.15 -3.09
C MET A 103 7.26 20.63 -4.00
N ARG A 104 7.21 21.90 -4.40
CA ARG A 104 8.30 22.56 -5.11
C ARG A 104 8.89 23.61 -4.18
N GLY A 105 10.17 23.47 -3.86
CA GLY A 105 10.92 24.40 -3.02
C GLY A 105 11.96 25.15 -3.84
N GLY A 106 12.05 26.48 -3.64
CA GLY A 106 13.06 27.34 -4.24
C GLY A 106 13.15 28.67 -3.52
N ALA A 107 14.37 29.21 -3.34
CA ALA A 107 14.63 30.52 -2.71
C ALA A 107 13.96 30.75 -1.34
N GLY A 108 13.94 29.72 -0.47
CA GLY A 108 13.40 29.84 0.89
C GLY A 108 11.88 29.76 1.00
N VAL A 109 11.17 29.48 -0.10
CA VAL A 109 9.72 29.28 -0.12
C VAL A 109 9.38 27.87 -0.60
N THR A 110 8.50 27.18 0.13
CA THR A 110 7.95 25.87 -0.26
C THR A 110 6.51 26.07 -0.73
N VAL A 111 6.25 25.80 -2.01
CA VAL A 111 4.90 25.77 -2.55
C VAL A 111 4.41 24.32 -2.52
N SER A 112 3.36 24.07 -1.74
CA SER A 112 2.67 22.79 -1.73
C SER A 112 1.40 22.89 -2.58
N ARG A 113 1.24 21.97 -3.53
CA ARG A 113 0.02 21.80 -4.31
C ARG A 113 -0.54 20.42 -4.05
N THR A 114 -1.73 20.38 -3.47
CA THR A 114 -2.50 19.16 -3.24
C THR A 114 -3.58 19.06 -4.30
N GLU A 115 -3.63 17.95 -5.02
CA GLU A 115 -4.70 17.67 -5.97
C GLU A 115 -5.98 17.20 -5.26
N THR A 116 -7.11 17.30 -5.94
CA THR A 116 -8.40 16.79 -5.43
C THR A 116 -8.28 15.29 -5.13
N PRO A 117 -8.53 14.84 -3.89
CA PRO A 117 -8.46 13.43 -3.54
C PRO A 117 -9.47 12.61 -4.35
N MET A 118 -9.01 11.48 -4.90
CA MET A 118 -9.87 10.48 -5.51
C MET A 118 -10.47 9.62 -4.41
N SER A 119 -11.80 9.53 -4.37
CA SER A 119 -12.50 8.85 -3.29
C SER A 119 -13.14 7.54 -3.78
N PHE A 120 -12.92 6.46 -3.04
CA PHE A 120 -13.42 5.13 -3.34
C PHE A 120 -14.18 4.58 -2.13
N ARG A 121 -15.32 3.93 -2.36
CA ARG A 121 -16.04 3.24 -1.28
C ARG A 121 -15.37 1.91 -0.98
N ALA A 122 -15.17 1.60 0.29
CA ALA A 122 -14.54 0.34 0.67
C ALA A 122 -15.34 -0.88 0.20
N ALA A 123 -16.68 -0.80 0.18
CA ALA A 123 -17.54 -1.86 -0.35
C ALA A 123 -17.26 -2.18 -1.83
N GLU A 124 -17.07 -1.15 -2.66
CA GLU A 124 -16.77 -1.32 -4.09
C GLU A 124 -15.39 -1.94 -4.30
N LEU A 125 -14.41 -1.49 -3.52
CA LEU A 125 -13.05 -2.03 -3.58
C LEU A 125 -13.00 -3.50 -3.14
N ARG A 126 -13.75 -3.89 -2.11
CA ARG A 126 -13.87 -5.29 -1.67
C ARG A 126 -14.53 -6.15 -2.75
N ALA A 127 -15.63 -5.69 -3.34
CA ALA A 127 -16.27 -6.40 -4.44
C ALA A 127 -15.31 -6.62 -5.62
N ALA A 128 -14.44 -5.64 -5.92
CA ALA A 128 -13.42 -5.78 -6.96
C ALA A 128 -12.35 -6.84 -6.59
N VAL A 129 -11.90 -6.88 -5.33
CA VAL A 129 -10.97 -7.91 -4.83
C VAL A 129 -11.58 -9.30 -4.91
N ASP A 130 -12.82 -9.45 -4.48
CA ASP A 130 -13.52 -10.74 -4.51
C ASP A 130 -13.73 -11.22 -5.95
N SER A 131 -14.05 -10.30 -6.87
CA SER A 131 -14.15 -10.59 -8.30
C SER A 131 -12.81 -11.07 -8.89
N LEU A 132 -11.69 -10.45 -8.48
CA LEU A 132 -10.35 -10.84 -8.94
C LEU A 132 -9.94 -12.23 -8.42
N ARG A 133 -10.28 -12.53 -7.16
CA ARG A 133 -10.05 -13.85 -6.56
C ARG A 133 -10.89 -14.92 -7.28
N ALA A 134 -12.17 -14.67 -7.48
CA ALA A 134 -13.06 -15.59 -8.20
C ALA A 134 -12.60 -15.87 -9.64
N ALA A 135 -12.10 -14.86 -10.35
CA ALA A 135 -11.52 -15.03 -11.69
C ALA A 135 -10.24 -15.89 -11.67
N THR A 136 -9.39 -15.71 -10.65
CA THR A 136 -8.17 -16.50 -10.46
C THR A 136 -8.51 -17.97 -10.15
N ASP A 137 -9.51 -18.22 -9.30
CA ASP A 137 -9.96 -19.57 -8.96
C ASP A 137 -10.63 -20.27 -10.14
N THR A 138 -11.40 -19.55 -10.96
CA THR A 138 -12.01 -20.10 -12.18
C THR A 138 -10.95 -20.52 -13.20
N THR A 139 -9.85 -19.75 -13.32
CA THR A 139 -8.72 -20.09 -14.20
C THR A 139 -7.99 -21.34 -13.72
N ARG A 140 -7.89 -21.54 -12.40
CA ARG A 140 -7.30 -22.75 -11.80
C ARG A 140 -8.21 -23.98 -11.95
N ALA A 141 -9.52 -23.82 -11.75
CA ALA A 141 -10.50 -24.90 -11.85
C ALA A 141 -10.78 -25.34 -13.30
N THR A 142 -10.72 -24.40 -14.24
CA THR A 142 -10.77 -24.67 -15.70
C THR A 142 -9.40 -25.04 -16.25
N GLY A 143 -8.44 -25.37 -15.38
CA GLY A 143 -7.25 -26.12 -15.72
C GLY A 143 -7.66 -27.46 -16.32
N ALA A 144 -7.98 -27.40 -17.61
CA ALA A 144 -7.75 -28.46 -18.55
C ALA A 144 -6.41 -29.09 -18.17
N PRO A 145 -6.33 -30.43 -18.08
CA PRO A 145 -5.04 -31.06 -17.88
C PRO A 145 -4.10 -30.45 -18.91
N ALA A 146 -2.92 -30.02 -18.45
CA ALA A 146 -1.78 -29.92 -19.31
C ALA A 146 -1.53 -31.34 -19.84
N SER A 147 -2.38 -31.80 -20.75
CA SER A 147 -2.25 -33.00 -21.52
C SER A 147 -1.01 -32.76 -22.35
N ALA A 148 0.11 -33.20 -21.80
CA ALA A 148 1.28 -33.65 -22.51
C ALA A 148 1.52 -32.85 -23.79
N MET A 149 1.97 -31.60 -23.66
CA MET A 149 2.73 -31.02 -24.75
C MET A 149 3.95 -31.94 -24.90
N PRO A 150 4.15 -32.61 -26.05
CA PRO A 150 5.29 -33.49 -26.23
C PRO A 150 6.55 -32.66 -25.97
N ALA A 151 7.44 -33.23 -25.15
CA ALA A 151 8.70 -32.60 -24.78
C ALA A 151 9.35 -32.01 -26.04
N PRO A 152 9.72 -30.71 -26.04
CA PRO A 152 10.50 -30.16 -27.13
C PRO A 152 11.79 -30.99 -27.23
N ALA A 153 12.02 -31.56 -28.41
CA ALA A 153 13.21 -32.33 -28.71
C ALA A 153 14.44 -31.53 -28.24
N ALA A 154 15.30 -32.19 -27.46
CA ALA A 154 16.50 -31.59 -26.90
C ALA A 154 17.29 -30.88 -28.00
N PRO A 155 17.63 -29.58 -27.86
CA PRO A 155 18.54 -28.93 -28.78
C PRO A 155 19.90 -29.65 -28.70
N ALA A 156 20.45 -29.99 -29.87
CA ALA A 156 21.76 -30.61 -30.02
C ALA A 156 22.84 -29.78 -29.29
N PRO A 157 23.88 -30.41 -28.72
CA PRO A 157 24.96 -29.71 -28.04
C PRO A 157 25.65 -28.75 -29.01
N ALA A 158 25.51 -27.45 -28.76
CA ALA A 158 26.26 -26.42 -29.46
C ALA A 158 27.73 -26.54 -29.06
N ASP A 159 28.56 -26.64 -30.10
CA ASP A 159 29.99 -26.81 -30.03
C ASP A 159 30.68 -25.65 -29.30
N SER A 160 31.81 -25.98 -28.71
CA SER A 160 32.62 -25.11 -27.86
C SER A 160 33.27 -24.00 -28.68
N ALA A 161 33.23 -22.76 -28.18
CA ALA A 161 34.17 -21.72 -28.59
C ALA A 161 34.58 -20.84 -27.38
N PRO A 162 35.83 -20.93 -26.90
CA PRO A 162 36.38 -20.00 -25.92
C PRO A 162 37.22 -18.90 -26.66
N PRO A 163 37.99 -18.04 -25.97
CA PRO A 163 37.63 -16.65 -25.67
C PRO A 163 38.52 -15.61 -26.39
N GLY A 164 38.00 -14.43 -26.71
CA GLY A 164 38.79 -13.23 -27.01
C GLY A 164 38.21 -12.08 -26.16
N GLY A 165 38.95 -11.26 -25.43
CA GLY A 165 40.32 -10.79 -25.63
C GLY A 165 40.27 -9.27 -25.79
N GLY A 166 40.74 -8.51 -24.79
CA GLY A 166 40.89 -7.04 -24.82
C GLY A 166 39.73 -6.27 -24.17
N ALA A 167 39.92 -5.16 -23.45
CA ALA A 167 41.06 -4.24 -23.41
C ALA A 167 41.17 -3.57 -22.04
N ALA A 168 42.39 -3.22 -21.65
CA ALA A 168 42.72 -2.50 -20.42
C ALA A 168 42.23 -1.04 -20.46
N PRO A 169 41.78 -0.46 -19.33
CA PRO A 169 41.50 0.97 -19.24
C PRO A 169 42.82 1.79 -19.13
N PRO A 170 42.87 3.01 -19.72
CA PRO A 170 44.01 3.90 -19.59
C PRO A 170 44.12 4.49 -18.16
N PRO A 171 45.32 4.89 -17.71
CA PRO A 171 45.50 5.56 -16.43
C PRO A 171 44.90 6.98 -16.45
N ALA A 172 44.27 7.37 -15.34
CA ALA A 172 43.72 8.70 -15.11
C ALA A 172 44.83 9.71 -14.72
N PRO A 173 44.64 11.01 -15.02
CA PRO A 173 45.58 12.09 -14.69
C PRO A 173 45.59 12.45 -13.19
#